data_AF-A0A7J6S0L9-F1
#
_entry.id   AF-A0A7J6S0L9-F1
#
_cell.length_a   1.000
_cell.length_b   1.000
_cell.length_c   1.000
_cell.angle_alpha   90.00
_cell.angle_beta   90.00
_cell.angle_gamma   90.00
#
_symmetry.space_group_name_H-M   'P 1'
#
loop_
_entity.id
_entity.type
_entity.pdbx_description
1 polymer ?
#
loop_
_entity_poly.entity_id
_entity_poly.type
_entity_poly.pdbx_seq_one_letter_code
_entity_poly.pdbx_strand_id
1 'polypeptide(L)'
;MEQLYLVLLTSRESNILQDLDTLKLLTIVVPEVVKNTISEETVLDSAFDLVFAFDEVITFGYREAVTLSQIKTYTEMDSHEERLAQMIEQSKMNEAKEVAKKKQLELARQRALLAKEERLRSRMMPSVGDGSPTGFGSDAVVGPYGDDRSPPAAAPSDRFQGHAEAFRGR
;
A
#
# COMPACT_ATOMS: atom_id res chain seq x y z
N MET A 1 33.08 4.38 -36.28
CA MET A 1 32.69 2.98 -36.04
C MET A 1 31.39 3.02 -35.26
N GLU A 2 30.43 2.16 -35.58
CA GLU A 2 29.23 1.96 -34.76
C GLU A 2 29.68 1.38 -33.42
N GLN A 3 29.23 1.97 -32.30
CA GLN A 3 29.67 1.56 -30.95
C GLN A 3 28.72 0.55 -30.30
N LEU A 4 27.46 0.46 -30.75
CA LEU A 4 26.42 -0.38 -30.18
C LEU A 4 25.54 -0.97 -31.28
N TYR A 5 25.05 -2.20 -31.05
CA TYR A 5 24.17 -2.92 -31.95
C TYR A 5 22.90 -3.36 -31.22
N LEU A 6 21.75 -3.15 -31.85
CA LEU A 6 20.49 -3.76 -31.43
C LEU A 6 20.29 -5.04 -32.25
N VAL A 7 20.18 -6.18 -31.57
CA VAL A 7 20.02 -7.49 -32.20
C VAL A 7 18.71 -8.12 -31.73
N LEU A 8 17.87 -8.54 -32.67
CA LEU A 8 16.65 -9.31 -32.40
C LEU A 8 16.89 -10.77 -32.84
N LEU A 9 16.76 -11.70 -31.89
CA LEU A 9 16.84 -13.14 -32.16
C LEU A 9 15.42 -13.71 -32.28
N THR A 10 15.14 -14.39 -33.38
CA THR A 10 13.82 -14.99 -33.66
C THR A 10 13.95 -16.45 -34.08
N SER A 11 12.84 -17.18 -34.10
CA SER A 11 12.83 -18.59 -34.51
C SER A 11 12.76 -18.71 -36.04
N ARG A 12 13.12 -19.88 -36.58
CA ARG A 12 13.02 -20.12 -38.04
C ARG A 12 11.58 -20.08 -38.55
N GLU A 13 10.61 -20.30 -37.67
CA GLU A 13 9.18 -20.41 -38.00
C GLU A 13 8.43 -19.09 -37.79
N SER A 14 9.08 -18.04 -37.26
CA SER A 14 8.45 -16.74 -37.05
C SER A 14 8.21 -15.99 -38.37
N ASN A 15 7.25 -15.08 -38.33
CA ASN A 15 6.97 -14.19 -39.46
C ASN A 15 8.02 -13.07 -39.52
N ILE A 16 8.98 -13.20 -40.41
CA ILE A 16 10.09 -12.24 -40.57
C ILE A 16 9.64 -10.79 -40.81
N LEU A 17 8.47 -10.57 -41.43
CA LEU A 17 7.95 -9.21 -41.63
C LEU A 17 7.48 -8.60 -40.31
N GLN A 18 6.82 -9.41 -39.47
CA GLN A 18 6.40 -8.98 -38.14
C GLN A 18 7.61 -8.72 -37.25
N ASP A 19 8.62 -9.59 -37.30
CA ASP A 19 9.88 -9.45 -36.56
C ASP A 19 10.65 -8.20 -36.98
N LEU A 20 10.74 -7.93 -38.28
CA LEU A 20 11.38 -6.72 -38.79
C LEU A 20 10.68 -5.46 -38.29
N ASP A 21 9.35 -5.47 -38.24
CA ASP A 21 8.58 -4.35 -37.73
C ASP A 21 8.71 -4.21 -36.19
N THR A 22 8.85 -5.32 -35.45
CA THR A 22 9.24 -5.29 -34.03
C THR A 22 10.60 -4.65 -33.85
N LEU A 23 11.61 -5.05 -34.64
CA LEU A 23 12.94 -4.47 -34.60
C LEU A 23 12.90 -2.97 -34.90
N LYS A 24 12.14 -2.54 -35.93
CA LYS A 24 11.95 -1.11 -36.22
C LYS A 24 11.35 -0.36 -35.04
N LEU A 25 10.33 -0.92 -34.38
CA LEU A 25 9.73 -0.31 -33.21
C LEU A 25 10.76 -0.17 -32.07
N LEU A 26 11.51 -1.23 -31.78
CA LEU A 26 12.57 -1.21 -30.75
C LEU A 26 13.66 -0.16 -31.07
N THR A 27 14.05 0.02 -32.33
CA THR A 27 15.01 1.07 -32.73
C THR A 27 14.52 2.49 -32.45
N ILE A 28 13.21 2.70 -32.35
CA ILE A 28 12.60 3.98 -31.99
C ILE A 28 12.42 4.09 -30.47
N VAL A 29 12.08 2.99 -29.80
CA VAL A 29 11.90 2.95 -28.34
C VAL A 29 13.20 3.23 -27.59
N VAL A 30 14.32 2.64 -28.01
CA VAL A 30 15.62 2.81 -27.33
C VAL A 30 16.04 4.29 -27.16
N PRO A 31 16.12 5.12 -28.22
CA PRO A 31 16.48 6.53 -28.07
C PRO A 31 15.46 7.32 -27.24
N GLU A 32 14.18 6.93 -27.27
CA GLU A 32 13.13 7.58 -26.50
C GLU A 32 13.30 7.36 -24.99
N VAL A 33 13.72 6.15 -24.60
CA VAL A 33 13.90 5.78 -23.19
C VAL A 33 15.21 6.30 -22.62
N VAL A 34 16.31 6.22 -23.37
CA VAL A 34 17.66 6.59 -22.91
C VAL A 34 17.83 8.12 -22.74
N LYS A 35 16.89 8.94 -23.24
CA LYS A 35 16.73 10.41 -23.05
C LYS A 35 17.95 11.30 -23.38
N ASN A 36 19.09 10.71 -23.77
CA ASN A 36 20.39 11.35 -24.01
C ASN A 36 21.11 10.68 -25.19
N THR A 37 22.36 11.09 -25.46
CA THR A 37 23.23 10.39 -26.42
C THR A 37 23.36 8.91 -26.04
N ILE A 38 23.09 8.03 -27.00
CA ILE A 38 23.19 6.58 -26.81
C ILE A 38 24.67 6.22 -26.66
N SER A 39 25.05 5.82 -25.45
CA SER A 39 26.36 5.26 -25.08
C SER A 39 26.13 4.05 -24.17
N GLU A 40 27.17 3.26 -23.93
CA GLU A 40 27.09 2.11 -23.02
C GLU A 40 26.65 2.53 -21.61
N GLU A 41 27.21 3.63 -21.11
CA GLU A 41 26.87 4.20 -19.79
C GLU A 41 25.40 4.61 -19.71
N THR A 42 24.87 5.35 -20.69
CA THR A 42 23.48 5.82 -20.65
C THR A 42 22.47 4.69 -20.85
N VAL A 43 22.83 3.67 -21.64
CA VAL A 43 22.01 2.46 -21.78
C VAL A 43 21.95 1.68 -20.47
N LEU A 44 23.06 1.58 -19.74
CA LEU A 44 23.09 0.94 -18.42
C LEU A 44 22.30 1.72 -17.37
N ASP A 45 22.40 3.06 -17.38
CA ASP A 45 21.63 3.93 -16.48
C ASP A 45 20.12 3.80 -16.68
N SER A 46 19.67 3.59 -17.92
CA SER A 46 18.26 3.40 -18.28
C SER A 46 17.87 1.93 -18.47
N ALA A 47 18.66 0.97 -17.98
CA ALA A 47 18.45 -0.45 -18.27
C ALA A 47 17.08 -0.98 -17.84
N PHE A 48 16.59 -0.60 -16.65
CA PHE A 48 15.27 -1.04 -16.19
C PHE A 48 14.12 -0.41 -16.97
N ASP A 49 14.23 0.88 -17.31
CA ASP A 49 13.24 1.57 -18.13
C ASP A 49 13.17 0.94 -19.54
N LEU A 50 14.32 0.51 -20.08
CA LEU A 50 14.38 -0.22 -21.35
C LEU A 50 13.71 -1.58 -21.26
N VAL A 51 13.95 -2.34 -20.18
CA VAL A 51 13.28 -3.63 -19.94
C VAL A 51 11.77 -3.44 -19.88
N PHE A 52 11.28 -2.48 -19.10
CA PHE A 52 9.84 -2.20 -19.01
C PHE A 52 9.24 -1.77 -20.35
N ALA A 53 9.93 -0.89 -21.09
CA ALA A 53 9.46 -0.51 -22.42
C ALA A 53 9.48 -1.68 -23.42
N PHE A 54 10.42 -2.62 -23.29
CA PHE A 54 10.50 -3.81 -24.14
C PHE A 54 9.41 -4.83 -23.82
N ASP A 55 9.05 -5.00 -22.55
CA ASP A 55 7.93 -5.88 -22.15
C ASP A 55 6.59 -5.42 -22.74
N GLU A 56 6.37 -4.10 -22.87
CA GLU A 56 5.20 -3.54 -23.56
C GLU A 56 5.20 -3.80 -25.07
N VAL A 57 6.37 -3.99 -25.69
CA VAL A 57 6.50 -4.30 -27.12
C VAL A 57 6.35 -5.79 -27.39
N ILE A 58 6.93 -6.63 -26.51
CA ILE A 58 6.94 -8.09 -26.65
C ILE A 58 6.50 -8.71 -25.32
N THR A 59 5.30 -9.27 -25.31
CA THR A 59 4.75 -9.96 -24.15
C THR A 59 4.59 -11.46 -24.44
N PHE A 60 5.05 -12.33 -23.54
CA PHE A 60 5.00 -13.79 -23.69
C PHE A 60 5.55 -14.33 -25.03
N GLY A 61 6.51 -13.62 -25.64
CA GLY A 61 7.09 -14.00 -26.94
C GLY A 61 6.28 -13.57 -28.17
N TYR A 62 5.20 -12.81 -27.98
CA TYR A 62 4.39 -12.25 -29.06
C TYR A 62 4.57 -10.74 -29.12
N ARG A 63 4.58 -10.20 -30.34
CA ARG A 63 4.58 -8.75 -30.55
C ARG A 63 3.20 -8.19 -30.21
N GLU A 64 3.17 -7.17 -29.37
CA GLU A 64 1.96 -6.42 -29.05
C GLU A 64 1.64 -5.35 -30.10
N ALA A 65 0.36 -5.09 -30.32
CA ALA A 65 -0.13 -4.08 -31.26
C ALA A 65 -0.17 -2.68 -30.61
N VAL A 66 0.99 -2.19 -30.20
CA VAL A 66 1.14 -0.93 -29.47
C VAL A 66 1.89 0.14 -30.27
N THR A 67 1.54 1.40 -30.02
CA THR A 67 2.25 2.57 -30.51
C THR A 67 3.25 3.08 -29.48
N LEU A 68 4.25 3.87 -29.92
CA LEU A 68 5.22 4.49 -29.02
C LEU A 68 4.55 5.30 -27.89
N SER A 69 3.44 5.98 -28.19
CA SER A 69 2.71 6.75 -27.18
C SER A 69 2.05 5.85 -26.13
N GLN A 70 1.52 4.71 -26.54
CA GLN A 70 0.92 3.75 -25.60
C GLN A 70 1.97 3.12 -24.72
N ILE A 71 3.12 2.73 -25.30
CA ILE A 71 4.26 2.20 -24.54
C ILE A 71 4.63 3.15 -23.39
N LYS A 72 4.76 4.46 -23.67
CA LYS A 72 5.04 5.47 -22.63
C LYS A 72 4.00 5.46 -21.52
N THR A 73 2.71 5.51 -21.88
CA THR A 73 1.62 5.52 -20.90
C THR A 73 1.55 4.23 -20.08
N TYR A 74 1.85 3.08 -20.67
CA TYR A 74 1.88 1.81 -19.95
C TYR A 74 3.09 1.71 -19.02
N THR A 75 4.25 2.20 -19.45
CA THR A 75 5.46 2.28 -18.62
C THR A 75 5.30 3.28 -17.45
N GLU A 76 4.39 4.25 -17.52
CA GLU A 76 4.03 5.09 -16.36
C GLU A 76 3.33 4.28 -15.24
N MET A 77 2.81 3.08 -15.56
CA MET A 77 2.11 2.16 -14.65
C MET A 77 0.99 2.81 -13.84
N ASP A 78 0.39 3.87 -14.40
CA ASP A 78 -0.60 4.68 -13.70
C ASP A 78 -2.00 4.05 -13.77
N SER A 79 -2.35 3.25 -12.77
CA SER A 79 -3.66 2.59 -12.71
C SER A 79 -4.72 3.45 -12.02
N HIS A 80 -5.76 3.84 -12.77
CA HIS A 80 -6.96 4.48 -12.21
C HIS A 80 -7.66 3.61 -11.17
N GLU A 81 -7.67 2.28 -11.37
CA GLU A 81 -8.29 1.35 -10.43
C GLU A 81 -7.53 1.32 -9.10
N GLU A 82 -6.19 1.37 -9.13
CA GLU A 82 -5.37 1.44 -7.93
C GLU A 82 -5.66 2.72 -7.13
N ARG A 83 -5.70 3.88 -7.80
CA ARG A 83 -6.06 5.14 -7.14
C ARG A 83 -7.43 5.09 -6.47
N LEU A 84 -8.42 4.49 -7.14
CA LEU A 84 -9.76 4.34 -6.58
C LEU A 84 -9.74 3.43 -5.34
N ALA A 85 -9.01 2.32 -5.39
CA ALA A 85 -8.84 1.41 -4.26
C ALA A 85 -8.20 2.11 -3.05
N GLN A 86 -7.12 2.86 -3.28
CA GLN A 86 -6.45 3.66 -2.23
C GLN A 86 -7.40 4.69 -1.61
N MET A 87 -8.23 5.38 -2.41
CA MET A 87 -9.23 6.33 -1.90
C MET A 87 -10.28 5.66 -1.01
N ILE A 88 -10.77 4.48 -1.42
CA ILE A 88 -11.76 3.72 -0.63
C ILE A 88 -11.15 3.27 0.69
N GLU A 89 -9.92 2.75 0.67
CA GLU A 89 -9.22 2.33 1.88
C GLU A 89 -8.98 3.50 2.84
N GLN A 90 -8.51 4.63 2.32
CA GLN A 90 -8.31 5.85 3.10
C GLN A 90 -9.62 6.34 3.73
N SER A 91 -10.72 6.29 2.99
CA SER A 91 -12.06 6.64 3.49
C SER A 91 -12.48 5.74 4.65
N LYS A 92 -12.32 4.42 4.50
CA LYS A 92 -12.62 3.43 5.56
C LYS A 92 -11.75 3.66 6.81
N MET A 93 -10.46 3.92 6.63
CA MET A 93 -9.56 4.23 7.75
C MET A 93 -9.97 5.50 8.48
N ASN A 94 -10.34 6.55 7.74
CA ASN A 94 -10.79 7.81 8.33
C ASN A 94 -12.10 7.64 9.10
N GLU A 95 -13.07 6.90 8.54
CA GLU A 95 -14.33 6.58 9.21
C GLU A 95 -14.10 5.79 10.50
N ALA A 96 -13.25 4.76 10.45
CA ALA A 96 -12.90 3.97 11.63
C ALA A 96 -12.24 4.81 12.73
N LYS A 97 -11.33 5.74 12.36
CA LYS A 97 -10.68 6.67 13.30
C LYS A 97 -11.70 7.59 13.97
N GLU A 98 -12.64 8.15 13.19
CA GLU A 98 -13.68 9.03 13.73
C GLU A 98 -14.63 8.29 14.68
N VAL A 99 -15.05 7.06 14.33
CA VAL A 99 -15.86 6.21 15.21
C VAL A 99 -15.10 5.86 16.50
N ALA A 100 -13.81 5.50 16.39
CA ALA A 100 -12.99 5.19 17.56
C ALA A 100 -12.85 6.41 18.49
N LYS A 101 -12.59 7.60 17.94
CA LYS A 101 -12.48 8.85 18.71
C LYS A 101 -13.79 9.21 19.41
N LYS A 102 -14.93 9.05 18.73
CA LYS A 102 -16.26 9.27 19.34
C LYS A 102 -16.51 8.30 20.49
N LYS A 103 -16.24 7.01 20.31
CA LYS A 103 -16.38 5.99 21.36
C LYS A 103 -15.45 6.24 22.55
N GLN A 104 -14.19 6.64 22.31
CA GLN A 104 -13.26 6.99 23.39
C GLN A 104 -13.77 8.17 24.23
N LEU A 105 -14.29 9.22 23.58
CA LEU A 105 -14.84 10.38 24.28
C LEU A 105 -16.07 10.02 25.12
N GLU A 106 -16.95 9.17 24.59
CA GLU A 106 -18.13 8.69 25.31
C GLU A 106 -17.76 7.86 26.54
N LEU A 107 -16.85 6.89 26.38
CA LEU A 107 -16.35 6.07 27.50
C LEU A 107 -15.64 6.92 28.57
N ALA A 108 -14.88 7.93 28.17
CA ALA A 108 -14.23 8.86 29.09
C ALA A 108 -15.26 9.67 29.91
N ARG A 109 -16.33 10.16 29.29
CA ARG A 109 -17.42 10.85 29.99
C ARG A 109 -18.15 9.94 30.95
N GLN A 110 -18.50 8.71 30.54
CA GLN A 110 -19.16 7.74 31.41
C GLN A 110 -18.31 7.42 32.64
N ARG A 111 -17.00 7.17 32.47
CA ARG A 111 -16.07 6.95 33.59
C ARG A 111 -16.00 8.16 34.53
N ALA A 112 -15.95 9.38 33.99
CA ALA A 112 -15.93 10.59 34.81
C ALA A 112 -17.22 10.79 35.63
N LEU A 113 -18.38 10.45 35.07
CA LEU A 113 -19.66 10.51 35.78
C LEU A 113 -19.71 9.47 36.91
N LEU A 114 -19.36 8.22 36.63
CA LEU A 114 -19.32 7.14 37.64
C LEU A 114 -18.34 7.48 38.78
N ALA A 115 -17.14 7.97 38.47
CA ALA A 115 -16.17 8.38 39.48
C ALA A 115 -16.68 9.55 40.35
N LYS A 116 -17.48 10.46 39.77
CA LYS A 116 -18.10 11.56 40.52
C LYS A 116 -19.21 11.06 41.44
N GLU A 117 -20.03 10.11 40.97
CA GLU A 117 -21.08 9.49 41.76
C GLU A 117 -20.50 8.65 42.92
N GLU A 118 -19.42 7.91 42.67
CA GLU A 118 -18.68 7.16 43.70
C GLU A 118 -18.11 8.09 44.78
N ARG A 119 -17.51 9.23 44.39
CA ARG A 119 -17.05 10.26 45.33
C ARG A 119 -18.19 10.87 46.16
N LEU A 120 -19.37 11.05 45.56
CA LEU A 120 -20.56 11.54 46.27
C LEU A 120 -21.10 10.49 47.26
N ARG A 121 -21.16 9.22 46.86
CA ARG A 121 -21.53 8.10 47.76
C ARG A 121 -20.55 7.93 48.92
N SER A 122 -19.25 8.04 48.66
CA SER A 122 -18.21 8.00 49.69
C SER A 122 -18.33 9.15 50.70
N ARG A 123 -18.88 10.31 50.30
CA ARG A 123 -19.19 11.44 51.20
C ARG A 123 -20.50 11.29 51.99
N MET A 124 -21.40 10.39 51.59
CA MET A 124 -22.70 10.17 52.25
C MET A 124 -22.72 8.98 53.22
N MET A 125 -21.68 8.15 53.23
CA MET A 125 -21.44 7.17 54.30
C MET A 125 -20.67 7.85 55.44
N PRO A 126 -21.15 7.84 56.71
CA PRO A 126 -20.33 8.25 57.83
C PRO A 126 -19.22 7.22 58.02
N SER A 127 -17.97 7.67 57.89
CA SER A 127 -16.82 6.93 58.38
C SER A 127 -16.94 6.78 59.89
N VAL A 128 -17.33 5.60 60.35
CA VAL A 128 -17.00 5.12 61.70
C VAL A 128 -15.52 4.75 61.60
N GLY A 129 -14.67 5.63 62.14
CA GLY A 129 -13.24 5.67 61.87
C GLY A 129 -12.40 4.56 62.52
N ASP A 130 -11.10 4.56 62.18
CA ASP A 130 -9.97 4.59 63.11
C ASP A 130 -8.63 4.52 62.33
N GLY A 131 -7.57 5.16 62.83
CA GLY A 131 -6.18 4.75 62.56
C GLY A 131 -5.27 5.59 61.63
N SER A 132 -4.69 6.65 62.19
CA SER A 132 -3.28 7.09 62.04
C SER A 132 -2.81 7.97 60.85
N PRO A 133 -2.01 9.04 61.11
CA PRO A 133 -1.44 9.92 60.09
C PRO A 133 0.05 9.60 59.79
N THR A 134 0.47 9.82 58.53
CA THR A 134 1.81 10.16 57.99
C THR A 134 1.79 9.74 56.52
N GLY A 135 2.20 10.52 55.50
CA GLY A 135 3.17 11.61 55.46
C GLY A 135 4.31 11.20 54.53
N PHE A 136 4.18 11.53 53.23
CA PHE A 136 5.23 11.82 52.24
C PHE A 136 6.46 10.89 52.07
N GLY A 137 6.75 10.52 50.82
CA GLY A 137 8.13 10.23 50.40
C GLY A 137 8.26 9.33 49.19
N SER A 138 8.60 9.94 48.05
CA SER A 138 9.17 9.32 46.86
C SER A 138 10.40 8.45 47.18
N ASP A 139 10.55 7.30 46.50
CA ASP A 139 11.75 7.11 45.67
C ASP A 139 11.60 5.95 44.69
N ALA A 140 12.31 6.11 43.58
CA ALA A 140 12.43 5.14 42.51
C ALA A 140 13.26 3.92 42.95
N VAL A 141 12.79 2.72 42.64
CA VAL A 141 13.67 1.55 42.53
C VAL A 141 13.40 0.87 41.19
N VAL A 142 14.37 1.04 40.32
CA VAL A 142 14.61 0.31 39.08
C VAL A 142 14.78 -1.18 39.38
N GLY A 143 14.02 -2.03 38.70
CA GLY A 143 14.24 -3.48 38.66
C GLY A 143 14.15 -3.98 37.21
N PRO A 144 15.23 -4.54 36.63
CA PRO A 144 15.26 -4.87 35.21
C PRO A 144 14.88 -6.33 35.00
N TYR A 145 13.62 -6.61 34.68
CA TYR A 145 13.26 -7.86 34.00
C TYR A 145 12.17 -7.55 32.98
N GLY A 146 12.55 -7.69 31.71
CA GLY A 146 11.69 -7.45 30.56
C GLY A 146 10.48 -8.37 30.57
N ASP A 147 9.31 -7.77 30.35
CA ASP A 147 8.09 -8.49 30.02
C ASP A 147 7.90 -8.38 28.50
N ASP A 148 8.46 -9.38 27.81
CA ASP A 148 8.23 -9.66 26.40
C ASP A 148 6.81 -10.21 26.26
N ARG A 149 5.84 -9.31 26.06
CA ARG A 149 4.46 -9.70 25.70
C ARG A 149 3.97 -8.88 24.52
N SER A 150 4.24 -9.42 23.34
CA SER A 150 3.56 -9.05 22.11
C SER A 150 2.04 -9.16 22.27
N PRO A 151 1.22 -8.26 21.71
CA PRO A 151 -0.22 -8.40 21.73
C PRO A 151 -0.66 -9.56 20.81
N PRO A 152 -1.72 -10.33 21.16
CA PRO A 152 -2.20 -11.40 20.31
C PRO A 152 -2.81 -10.86 19.02
N ALA A 153 -2.42 -11.46 17.90
CA ALA A 153 -2.96 -11.21 16.57
C ALA A 153 -4.47 -11.51 16.52
N ALA A 154 -5.27 -10.53 16.08
CA ALA A 154 -6.69 -10.74 15.82
C ALA A 154 -6.85 -11.62 14.57
N ALA A 155 -7.53 -12.76 14.73
CA ALA A 155 -7.92 -13.63 13.62
C ALA A 155 -8.97 -12.95 12.72
N PRO A 156 -8.96 -13.18 11.39
CA PRO A 156 -9.95 -12.61 10.50
C PRO A 156 -11.31 -13.29 10.70
N SER A 157 -12.35 -12.49 10.97
CA SER A 157 -13.73 -12.98 11.05
C SER A 157 -14.30 -13.21 9.65
N ASP A 158 -14.94 -14.37 9.50
CA ASP A 158 -15.47 -14.90 8.26
C ASP A 158 -16.31 -13.92 7.42
N ARG A 159 -16.02 -14.03 6.12
CA ARG A 159 -16.58 -13.31 5.00
C ARG A 159 -18.08 -13.61 4.90
N PHE A 160 -18.90 -12.57 5.03
CA PHE A 160 -20.33 -12.62 4.74
C PHE A 160 -20.56 -13.15 3.30
N GLN A 161 -21.21 -14.30 3.18
CA GLN A 161 -21.69 -14.86 1.92
C GLN A 161 -22.94 -14.07 1.48
N GLY A 162 -22.72 -13.10 0.61
CA GLY A 162 -23.79 -12.36 -0.07
C GLY A 162 -24.26 -13.11 -1.31
N HIS A 163 -25.53 -13.53 -1.28
CA HIS A 163 -26.32 -14.09 -2.37
C HIS A 163 -26.16 -13.30 -3.68
N ALA A 164 -25.78 -13.98 -4.76
CA ALA A 164 -25.88 -13.44 -6.11
C ALA A 164 -27.32 -13.62 -6.62
N GLU A 165 -28.11 -12.55 -6.59
CA GLU A 165 -29.33 -12.47 -7.41
C GLU A 165 -29.00 -11.83 -8.76
N ALA A 166 -29.15 -12.64 -9.80
CA ALA A 166 -29.01 -12.26 -11.19
C ALA A 166 -30.17 -11.32 -11.60
N PHE A 167 -29.86 -10.06 -11.89
CA PHE A 167 -30.79 -9.18 -12.58
C PHE A 167 -30.50 -9.20 -14.08
N ARG A 168 -31.31 -9.99 -14.81
CA ARG A 168 -31.40 -10.00 -16.26
C ARG A 168 -32.60 -9.15 -16.67
N GLY A 169 -32.41 -8.21 -17.58
CA GLY A 169 -33.47 -7.42 -18.25
C GLY A 169 -33.07 -5.95 -18.29
N ARG A 170 -33.06 -5.26 -19.43
CA ARG A 170 -33.70 -5.46 -20.73
C ARG A 170 -32.80 -4.88 -21.82
#